data_AF-A0A2V8DSQ6-F1
#
_entry.id   AF-A0A2V8DSQ6-F1
#
_cell.length_a   1.000
_cell.length_b   1.000
_cell.length_c   1.000
_cell.angle_alpha   90.00
_cell.angle_beta   90.00
_cell.angle_gamma   90.00
#
_symmetry.space_group_name_H-M   'P 1'
#
loop_
_entity.id
_entity.type
_entity.pdbx_description
1 polymer ?
#
loop_
_entity_poly.entity_id
_entity_poly.type
_entity_poly.pdbx_seq_one_letter_code
_entity_poly.pdbx_strand_id
1 'polypeptide(L)'
;MERDIGDRTAEPVRYKPASRCVIRYRLVLQRATPEGRQQHNMTLFGKLYRHPEQAVAVHSTMQGLYAEQEQTDQAVIPRPLGIAETLGLSLNETVPPAAGAQPGPSRTGLDAMRPRFLRDRGGRVLEPVMPDEELSLTGTALARLHTSHVQPKGAPRTGAMEAQRVVERAAVIAAGNPAQAQAVQRWGNDLARRLEQLRPLVYGPAHGGFKASQLLFGRHQVFVVDLDGFCAADPALDVGYFLAYLRPSALWHGRPGMRQWYEEAAARFIDAYARASSRRGVDDVLLQGILERTRCYEAALLFKIATRRVNRLNSPRPRELSAMLAEIARLIG
;
A
#
# COMPACT_ATOMS: atom_id res chain seq x y z
N MET A 1 10.10 25.19 27.23
CA MET A 1 9.05 24.87 28.23
C MET A 1 8.93 23.37 28.30
N GLU A 2 9.38 22.78 29.39
CA GLU A 2 9.62 21.34 29.54
C GLU A 2 8.29 20.60 29.76
N ARG A 3 7.99 19.60 28.93
CA ARG A 3 6.89 18.66 29.17
C ARG A 3 7.50 17.42 29.81
N ASP A 4 7.03 17.08 30.99
CA ASP A 4 7.51 15.89 31.70
C ASP A 4 6.73 14.66 31.21
N ILE A 5 7.40 13.52 31.09
CA ILE A 5 6.77 12.26 30.66
C ILE A 5 6.44 11.47 31.92
N GLY A 6 5.14 11.37 32.24
CA GLY A 6 4.64 10.53 33.33
C GLY A 6 4.58 9.06 32.93
N ASP A 7 3.40 8.45 33.05
CA ASP A 7 3.21 7.04 32.72
C ASP A 7 3.49 6.74 31.24
N ARG A 8 4.17 5.60 31.02
CA ARG A 8 4.55 5.12 29.69
C ARG A 8 4.33 3.61 29.58
N THR A 9 3.65 3.19 28.52
CA THR A 9 3.59 1.78 28.13
C THR A 9 4.17 1.60 26.73
N ALA A 10 4.82 0.47 26.49
CA ALA A 10 5.38 0.10 25.19
C ALA A 10 4.93 -1.33 24.84
N GLU A 11 4.14 -1.46 23.79
CA GLU A 11 3.53 -2.73 23.38
C GLU A 11 3.98 -3.08 21.94
N PRO A 12 4.63 -4.22 21.71
CA PRO A 12 4.91 -4.71 20.36
C PRO A 12 3.59 -5.01 19.63
N VAL A 13 3.31 -4.31 18.53
CA VAL A 13 2.11 -4.52 17.71
C VAL A 13 2.38 -5.40 16.50
N ARG A 14 3.63 -5.43 16.03
CA ARG A 14 4.06 -6.32 14.95
C ARG A 14 5.53 -6.64 15.08
N TYR A 15 5.85 -7.92 15.10
CA TYR A 15 7.23 -8.39 15.17
C TYR A 15 7.56 -9.26 13.95
N LYS A 16 8.63 -8.90 13.24
CA LYS A 16 9.25 -9.75 12.22
C LYS A 16 10.67 -10.08 12.70
N PRO A 17 10.91 -11.32 13.17
CA PRO A 17 12.19 -11.72 13.74
C PRO A 17 13.38 -11.33 12.85
N ALA A 18 14.43 -10.83 13.50
CA ALA A 18 15.69 -10.42 12.87
C ALA A 18 15.55 -9.41 11.71
N SER A 19 14.44 -8.67 11.62
CA SER A 19 14.16 -7.74 10.54
C SER A 19 13.61 -6.41 11.04
N ARG A 20 12.43 -6.40 11.67
CA ARG A 20 11.79 -5.16 12.15
C ARG A 20 10.75 -5.41 13.23
N CYS A 21 10.58 -4.43 14.13
CA CYS A 21 9.52 -4.42 15.14
C CYS A 21 8.75 -3.10 15.07
N VAL A 22 7.43 -3.15 15.18
CA VAL A 22 6.58 -1.98 15.36
C VAL A 22 6.06 -2.01 16.79
N ILE A 23 6.27 -0.93 17.52
CA ILE A 23 5.95 -0.76 18.94
C ILE A 23 4.98 0.40 19.05
N ARG A 24 3.89 0.20 19.78
CA ARG A 24 2.98 1.28 20.17
C ARG A 24 3.40 1.79 21.54
N TYR A 25 3.61 3.09 21.64
CA TYR A 25 3.87 3.77 22.90
C TYR A 25 2.63 4.55 23.29
N ARG A 26 2.17 4.40 24.55
CA ARG A 26 1.21 5.31 25.17
C ARG A 26 1.94 6.12 26.23
N LEU A 27 1.84 7.44 26.13
CA LEU A 27 2.54 8.39 27.00
C LEU A 27 1.51 9.33 27.65
N VAL A 28 1.70 9.63 28.93
CA VAL A 28 1.00 10.72 29.61
C VAL A 28 1.96 11.89 29.72
N LEU A 29 1.74 12.92 28.89
CA LEU A 29 2.53 14.15 28.94
C LEU A 29 1.95 15.07 30.00
N GLN A 30 2.80 15.62 30.86
CA GLN A 30 2.40 16.58 31.88
C GLN A 30 3.02 17.95 31.57
N ARG A 31 2.20 19.01 31.64
CA ARG A 31 2.64 20.39 31.51
C ARG A 31 2.20 21.16 32.75
N ALA A 32 3.15 21.82 33.41
CA ALA A 32 2.82 22.82 34.41
C ALA A 32 2.23 24.05 33.71
N THR A 33 1.02 24.43 34.08
CA THR A 33 0.35 25.68 33.71
C THR A 33 0.13 26.53 34.96
N PRO A 34 -0.07 27.85 34.82
CA PRO A 34 -0.39 28.72 35.96
C PRO A 34 -1.63 28.27 36.77
N GLU A 35 -2.55 27.52 36.13
CA GLU A 35 -3.77 26.99 36.74
C GLU A 35 -3.65 25.55 37.28
N GLY A 36 -2.47 24.90 37.18
CA GLY A 36 -2.23 23.55 37.69
C GLY A 36 -1.37 22.66 36.79
N ARG A 37 -1.54 21.33 36.90
CA ARG A 37 -0.90 20.37 35.99
C ARG A 37 -1.90 19.93 34.92
N GLN A 38 -1.64 20.29 33.67
CA GLN A 38 -2.38 19.79 32.52
C GLN A 38 -1.77 18.47 32.05
N GLN A 39 -2.58 17.41 31.98
CA GLN A 39 -2.17 16.12 31.44
C GLN A 39 -2.71 15.93 30.02
N HIS A 40 -1.91 15.36 29.14
CA HIS A 40 -2.28 15.04 27.78
C HIS A 40 -1.81 13.63 27.42
N ASN A 41 -2.76 12.75 27.09
CA ASN A 41 -2.46 11.39 26.65
C ASN A 41 -2.09 11.40 25.17
N MET A 42 -0.92 10.83 24.85
CA MET A 42 -0.41 10.73 23.49
C MET A 42 -0.10 9.28 23.16
N THR A 43 -0.50 8.84 21.95
CA THR A 43 -0.05 7.57 21.40
C THR A 43 0.89 7.84 20.25
N LEU A 44 1.99 7.09 20.15
CA LEU A 44 2.90 7.15 19.01
C LEU A 44 3.38 5.75 18.61
N PHE A 45 3.82 5.61 17.37
CA PHE A 45 4.32 4.35 16.84
C PHE A 45 5.81 4.45 16.55
N GLY A 46 6.58 3.57 17.19
CA GLY A 46 7.98 3.37 16.89
C GLY A 46 8.17 2.19 15.95
N LYS A 47 9.02 2.37 14.95
CA LYS A 47 9.46 1.29 14.06
C LYS A 47 10.96 1.11 14.21
N LEU A 48 11.31 -0.05 14.75
CA LEU A 48 12.67 -0.50 14.97
C LEU A 48 13.14 -1.29 13.75
N TYR A 49 14.27 -0.87 13.18
CA TYR A 49 14.92 -1.50 12.05
C TYR A 49 16.15 -2.28 12.51
N ARG A 50 16.45 -3.39 11.84
CA ARG A 50 17.71 -4.12 12.04
C ARG A 50 18.94 -3.22 11.78
N HIS A 51 18.81 -2.34 10.78
CA HIS A 51 19.86 -1.52 10.23
C HIS A 51 19.57 -0.04 10.55
N PRO A 52 20.32 0.60 11.46
CA PRO A 52 20.12 2.00 11.82
C PRO A 52 20.10 2.97 10.63
N GLU A 53 20.97 2.74 9.64
CA GLU A 53 21.04 3.50 8.40
C GLU A 53 19.72 3.50 7.62
N GLN A 54 18.98 2.39 7.67
CA GLN A 54 17.66 2.28 7.06
C GLN A 54 16.64 3.15 7.81
N ALA A 55 16.69 3.17 9.14
CA ALA A 55 15.80 4.00 9.94
C ALA A 55 16.01 5.49 9.63
N VAL A 56 17.27 5.94 9.54
CA VAL A 56 17.64 7.32 9.21
C VAL A 56 17.15 7.70 7.81
N ALA A 57 17.40 6.86 6.81
CA ALA A 57 16.99 7.13 5.44
C ALA A 57 15.45 7.24 5.28
N VAL A 58 14.70 6.31 5.89
CA VAL A 58 13.24 6.33 5.87
C VAL A 58 12.71 7.53 6.64
N HIS A 59 13.27 7.85 7.81
CA HIS A 59 12.85 9.00 8.61
C HIS A 59 13.05 10.32 7.88
N SER A 60 14.23 10.52 7.26
CA SER A 60 14.54 11.71 6.47
C SER A 60 13.59 11.86 5.27
N THR A 61 13.25 10.76 4.60
CA THR A 61 12.27 10.75 3.51
C THR A 61 10.88 11.16 4.00
N MET A 62 10.44 10.59 5.14
CA MET A 62 9.16 10.95 5.76
C MET A 62 9.11 12.42 6.17
N GLN A 63 10.20 12.96 6.73
CA GLN A 63 10.29 14.37 7.10
C GLN A 63 10.14 15.28 5.88
N GLY A 64 10.86 15.00 4.79
CA GLY A 64 10.76 15.77 3.56
C GLY A 64 9.34 15.74 2.97
N LEU A 65 8.75 14.55 2.88
CA LEU A 65 7.38 14.38 2.37
C LEU A 65 6.36 15.10 3.25
N TYR A 66 6.50 15.03 4.58
CA TYR A 66 5.56 15.66 5.48
C TYR A 66 5.67 17.18 5.40
N ALA A 67 6.89 17.73 5.44
CA ALA A 67 7.13 19.16 5.37
C ALA A 67 6.63 19.80 4.06
N GLU A 68 6.79 19.10 2.92
CA GLU A 68 6.19 19.53 1.66
C GLU A 68 4.66 19.57 1.74
N GLN A 69 4.06 18.55 2.36
CA GLN A 69 2.61 18.39 2.32
C GLN A 69 1.85 19.18 3.39
N GLU A 70 2.51 19.50 4.51
CA GLU A 70 1.98 20.33 5.59
C GLU A 70 1.65 21.75 5.10
N GLN A 71 2.38 22.26 4.10
CA GLN A 71 2.13 23.57 3.49
C GLN A 71 0.72 23.72 2.88
N THR A 72 0.06 22.60 2.57
CA THR A 72 -1.31 22.61 2.03
C THR A 72 -2.33 21.94 2.96
N ASP A 73 -1.99 21.73 4.24
CA ASP A 73 -2.81 21.10 5.29
C ASP A 73 -3.49 19.77 4.87
N GLN A 74 -2.76 18.98 4.06
CA GLN A 74 -3.28 17.75 3.46
C GLN A 74 -2.18 16.68 3.43
N ALA A 75 -1.44 16.55 4.53
CA ALA A 75 -0.45 15.50 4.69
C ALA A 75 -1.12 14.11 4.57
N VAL A 76 -0.59 13.29 3.66
CA VAL A 76 -1.06 11.91 3.43
C VAL A 76 -0.13 10.89 4.07
N ILE A 77 0.84 11.33 4.86
CA ILE A 77 1.71 10.47 5.67
C ILE A 77 1.67 10.92 7.13
N PRO A 78 1.82 10.01 8.11
CA PRO A 78 1.86 10.40 9.51
C PRO A 78 3.04 11.32 9.80
N ARG A 79 2.87 12.24 10.75
CA ARG A 79 3.93 13.16 11.16
C ARG A 79 5.12 12.38 11.73
N PRO A 80 6.33 12.51 11.15
CA PRO A 80 7.53 11.99 11.76
C PRO A 80 7.88 12.83 12.99
N LEU A 81 7.98 12.20 14.16
CA LEU A 81 8.21 12.88 15.45
C LEU A 81 9.68 12.94 15.82
N GLY A 82 10.45 11.91 15.47
CA GLY A 82 11.89 11.88 15.72
C GLY A 82 12.49 10.51 15.45
N ILE A 83 13.80 10.41 15.60
CA ILE A 83 14.56 9.18 15.42
C ILE A 83 15.56 9.03 16.56
N ALA A 84 15.66 7.82 17.12
CA ALA A 84 16.78 7.41 17.95
C ALA A 84 17.74 6.63 17.06
N GLU A 85 18.72 7.34 16.47
CA GLU A 85 19.60 6.82 15.42
C GLU A 85 20.38 5.59 15.88
N THR A 86 20.97 5.64 17.07
CA THR A 86 21.76 4.52 17.65
C THR A 86 20.94 3.24 17.81
N LEU A 87 19.63 3.37 18.03
CA LEU A 87 18.71 2.23 18.16
C LEU A 87 18.13 1.81 16.81
N GLY A 88 18.24 2.61 15.76
CA GLY A 88 17.51 2.41 14.51
C GLY A 88 15.99 2.49 14.71
N LEU A 89 15.52 3.38 15.59
CA LEU A 89 14.11 3.53 15.95
C LEU A 89 13.54 4.85 15.42
N SER A 90 12.64 4.79 14.43
CA SER A 90 11.88 5.95 13.97
C SER A 90 10.55 6.05 14.70
N LEU A 91 10.20 7.23 15.19
CA LEU A 91 8.96 7.54 15.88
C LEU A 91 8.04 8.39 14.99
N ASN A 92 6.77 8.01 14.93
CA ASN A 92 5.74 8.71 14.17
C ASN A 92 4.50 8.94 15.03
N GLU A 93 3.80 10.03 14.76
CA GLU A 93 2.54 10.35 15.40
C GLU A 93 1.49 9.29 15.07
N THR A 94 0.58 9.04 16.02
CA THR A 94 -0.60 8.25 15.72
C THR A 94 -1.49 9.03 14.76
N VAL A 95 -2.00 8.34 13.74
CA VAL A 95 -3.04 8.90 12.88
C VAL A 95 -4.23 9.33 13.76
N PRO A 96 -4.58 10.63 13.80
CA PRO A 96 -5.63 11.10 14.69
C PRO A 96 -6.94 10.36 14.41
N PRO A 97 -7.67 9.92 15.46
CA PRO A 97 -9.01 9.40 15.26
C PRO A 97 -9.89 10.50 14.65
N ALA A 98 -10.94 10.09 13.94
CA ALA A 98 -11.94 11.00 13.41
C ALA A 98 -12.45 11.97 14.51
N ALA A 99 -12.35 13.29 14.31
CA ALA A 99 -12.84 14.26 15.29
C ALA A 99 -14.33 14.02 15.60
N GLY A 100 -14.67 13.88 16.89
CA GLY A 100 -16.01 13.58 17.38
C GLY A 100 -16.36 12.08 17.46
N ALA A 101 -15.49 11.18 17.02
CA ALA A 101 -15.61 9.76 17.33
C ALA A 101 -15.15 9.53 18.78
N GLN A 102 -15.81 8.60 19.48
CA GLN A 102 -15.20 8.00 20.67
C GLN A 102 -13.78 7.52 20.29
N PRO A 103 -12.79 7.57 21.20
CA PRO A 103 -11.44 7.08 20.93
C PRO A 103 -11.51 5.63 20.44
N GLY A 104 -11.45 5.49 19.11
CA GLY A 104 -11.56 4.24 18.39
C GLY A 104 -10.38 4.11 17.44
N PRO A 105 -9.90 2.89 17.17
CA PRO A 105 -8.74 2.70 16.31
C PRO A 105 -9.02 3.19 14.88
N SER A 106 -8.04 3.87 14.26
CA SER A 106 -8.07 4.15 12.82
C SER A 106 -8.37 2.86 12.05
N ARG A 107 -9.26 2.92 11.06
CA ARG A 107 -9.62 1.74 10.25
C ARG A 107 -8.47 1.40 9.33
N THR A 108 -8.02 0.14 9.32
CA THR A 108 -7.03 -0.29 8.34
C THR A 108 -7.66 -0.31 6.94
N GLY A 109 -6.87 -0.07 5.89
CA GLY A 109 -7.41 -0.14 4.54
C GLY A 109 -7.93 -1.53 4.15
N LEU A 110 -7.44 -2.61 4.79
CA LEU A 110 -8.00 -3.95 4.61
C LEU A 110 -9.43 -4.06 5.15
N ASP A 111 -9.70 -3.46 6.30
CA ASP A 111 -11.04 -3.42 6.87
C ASP A 111 -11.94 -2.44 6.12
N ALA A 112 -11.37 -1.31 5.69
CA ALA A 112 -12.10 -0.27 5.01
C ALA A 112 -12.57 -0.68 3.61
N MET A 113 -11.71 -1.38 2.87
CA MET A 113 -12.01 -1.86 1.51
C MET A 113 -12.48 -3.32 1.50
N ARG A 114 -12.93 -3.86 2.64
CA ARG A 114 -13.49 -5.21 2.68
C ARG A 114 -14.80 -5.25 1.88
N PRO A 115 -14.95 -6.17 0.91
CA PRO A 115 -16.17 -6.26 0.12
C PRO A 115 -17.42 -6.46 1.00
N ARG A 116 -18.45 -5.67 0.72
CA ARG A 116 -19.77 -5.75 1.33
C ARG A 116 -20.81 -5.85 0.23
N PHE A 117 -21.95 -6.48 0.54
CA PHE A 117 -23.00 -6.77 -0.42
C PHE A 117 -24.35 -6.52 0.24
N LEU A 118 -25.24 -5.86 -0.49
CA LEU A 118 -26.65 -5.83 -0.15
C LEU A 118 -27.27 -7.19 -0.46
N ARG A 119 -28.16 -7.62 0.43
CA ARG A 119 -28.83 -8.93 0.34
C ARG A 119 -30.32 -8.75 0.51
N ASP A 120 -31.10 -9.54 -0.22
CA ASP A 120 -32.54 -9.62 0.02
C ASP A 120 -32.86 -10.42 1.30
N ARG A 121 -34.15 -10.49 1.67
CA ARG A 121 -34.63 -11.27 2.82
C ARG A 121 -34.29 -12.76 2.72
N GLY A 122 -34.06 -13.29 1.52
CA GLY A 122 -33.65 -14.67 1.26
C GLY A 122 -32.12 -14.87 1.29
N GLY A 123 -31.34 -13.83 1.58
CA GLY A 123 -29.88 -13.89 1.65
C GLY A 123 -29.17 -13.88 0.29
N ARG A 124 -29.89 -13.70 -0.82
CA ARG A 124 -29.29 -13.60 -2.16
C ARG A 124 -28.60 -12.23 -2.30
N VAL A 125 -27.41 -12.24 -2.90
CA VAL A 125 -26.66 -11.02 -3.20
C VAL A 125 -27.42 -10.22 -4.27
N LEU A 126 -27.72 -8.96 -3.97
CA LEU A 126 -28.36 -8.04 -4.89
C LEU A 126 -27.29 -7.21 -5.63
N GLU A 127 -26.52 -6.45 -4.86
CA GLU A 127 -25.51 -5.54 -5.41
C GLU A 127 -24.32 -5.36 -4.46
N PRO A 128 -23.13 -5.07 -4.99
CA PRO A 128 -21.96 -4.77 -4.17
C PRO A 128 -22.06 -3.36 -3.56
N VAL A 129 -21.65 -3.23 -2.29
CA VAL A 129 -21.50 -1.92 -1.62
C VAL A 129 -20.05 -1.47 -1.78
N MET A 130 -19.89 -0.24 -2.26
CA MET A 130 -18.59 0.31 -2.62
C MET A 130 -18.04 1.25 -1.55
N PRO A 131 -16.76 1.12 -1.20
CA PRO A 131 -16.09 2.05 -0.29
C PRO A 131 -15.63 3.30 -1.06
N ASP A 132 -16.60 4.09 -1.55
CA ASP A 132 -16.36 5.23 -2.45
C ASP A 132 -15.38 6.24 -1.91
N GLU A 133 -15.63 6.70 -0.68
CA GLU A 133 -14.80 7.68 -0.02
C GLU A 133 -13.37 7.14 0.15
N GLU A 134 -13.23 5.90 0.61
CA GLU A 134 -11.91 5.32 0.84
C GLU A 134 -11.13 5.09 -0.46
N LEU A 135 -11.79 4.69 -1.55
CA LEU A 135 -11.16 4.57 -2.88
C LEU A 135 -10.73 5.94 -3.42
N SER A 136 -11.58 6.95 -3.25
CA SER A 136 -11.30 8.33 -3.67
C SER A 136 -10.11 8.95 -2.92
N LEU A 137 -10.10 8.81 -1.59
CA LEU A 137 -8.99 9.24 -0.74
C LEU A 137 -7.69 8.52 -1.10
N THR A 138 -7.76 7.22 -1.42
CA THR A 138 -6.59 6.43 -1.80
C THR A 138 -5.99 6.87 -3.12
N GLY A 139 -6.81 7.08 -4.15
CA GLY A 139 -6.35 7.59 -5.45
C GLY A 139 -5.72 8.98 -5.29
N THR A 140 -6.33 9.85 -4.49
CA THR A 140 -5.82 11.19 -4.20
C THR A 140 -4.48 11.15 -3.46
N ALA A 141 -4.34 10.29 -2.45
CA ALA A 141 -3.10 10.14 -1.69
C ALA A 141 -1.95 9.58 -2.54
N LEU A 142 -2.24 8.62 -3.42
CA LEU A 142 -1.22 8.08 -4.32
C LEU A 142 -0.77 9.12 -5.35
N ALA A 143 -1.70 9.85 -5.96
CA ALA A 143 -1.37 10.93 -6.90
C ALA A 143 -0.50 12.00 -6.23
N ARG A 144 -0.79 12.35 -4.97
CA ARG A 144 0.01 13.28 -4.17
C ARG A 144 1.43 12.76 -3.92
N LEU A 145 1.57 11.46 -3.62
CA LEU A 145 2.90 10.86 -3.46
C LEU A 145 3.70 10.90 -4.77
N HIS A 146 3.08 10.53 -5.90
CA HIS A 146 3.73 10.49 -7.22
C HIS A 146 4.14 11.85 -7.78
N THR A 147 3.52 12.93 -7.30
CA THR A 147 3.79 14.31 -7.73
C THR A 147 4.62 15.08 -6.71
N SER A 148 5.12 14.42 -5.66
CA SER A 148 6.02 15.04 -4.70
C SER A 148 7.35 15.46 -5.35
N HIS A 149 7.93 16.56 -4.88
CA HIS A 149 9.26 17.00 -5.27
C HIS A 149 10.37 16.26 -4.50
N VAL A 150 10.02 15.52 -3.44
CA VAL A 150 10.97 14.71 -2.68
C VAL A 150 11.46 13.54 -3.53
N GLN A 151 12.69 13.66 -4.02
CA GLN A 151 13.30 12.64 -4.87
C GLN A 151 13.83 11.46 -4.04
N PRO A 152 13.40 10.22 -4.34
CA PRO A 152 13.98 9.03 -3.75
C PRO A 152 15.46 8.90 -4.12
N LYS A 153 16.29 8.42 -3.18
CA LYS A 153 17.71 8.18 -3.42
C LYS A 153 17.95 6.81 -4.09
N GLY A 154 18.97 6.73 -4.94
CA GLY A 154 19.42 5.49 -5.56
C GLY A 154 18.89 5.25 -6.98
N ALA A 155 19.27 4.10 -7.55
CA ALA A 155 18.85 3.74 -8.90
C ALA A 155 17.33 3.49 -8.97
N PRO A 156 16.67 3.84 -10.09
CA PRO A 156 15.25 3.62 -10.24
C PRO A 156 14.92 2.13 -10.30
N ARG A 157 13.75 1.77 -9.77
CA ARG A 157 13.17 0.45 -9.93
C ARG A 157 12.50 0.34 -11.29
N THR A 158 13.08 -0.48 -12.17
CA THR A 158 12.67 -0.58 -13.57
C THR A 158 11.75 -1.75 -13.86
N GLY A 159 11.12 -1.74 -15.04
CA GLY A 159 10.36 -2.89 -15.55
C GLY A 159 11.21 -4.16 -15.67
N ALA A 160 12.48 -4.04 -16.07
CA ALA A 160 13.41 -5.17 -16.14
C ALA A 160 13.63 -5.87 -14.78
N MET A 161 13.69 -5.10 -13.67
CA MET A 161 13.76 -5.69 -12.33
C MET A 161 12.48 -6.48 -11.98
N GLU A 162 11.32 -6.02 -12.42
CA GLU A 162 10.07 -6.78 -12.25
C GLU A 162 9.99 -7.99 -13.18
N ALA A 163 10.53 -7.90 -14.40
CA ALA A 163 10.62 -9.00 -15.36
C ALA A 163 11.41 -10.18 -14.77
N GLN A 164 12.61 -9.90 -14.24
CA GLN A 164 13.43 -10.91 -13.55
C GLN A 164 12.63 -11.58 -12.42
N ARG A 165 11.97 -10.78 -11.58
CA ARG A 165 11.15 -11.29 -10.47
C ARG A 165 9.97 -12.13 -10.94
N VAL A 166 9.37 -11.83 -12.09
CA VAL A 166 8.30 -12.63 -12.69
C VAL A 166 8.83 -13.98 -13.12
N VAL A 167 9.98 -14.03 -13.80
CA VAL A 167 10.61 -15.29 -14.24
C VAL A 167 10.94 -16.18 -13.04
N GLU A 168 11.58 -15.63 -12.01
CA GLU A 168 11.90 -16.34 -10.77
C GLU A 168 10.63 -16.93 -10.10
N ARG A 169 9.57 -16.13 -10.01
CA ARG A 169 8.28 -16.55 -9.45
C ARG A 169 7.58 -17.61 -10.28
N ALA A 170 7.59 -17.46 -11.60
CA ALA A 170 7.03 -18.42 -12.53
C ALA A 170 7.72 -19.78 -12.39
N ALA A 171 9.05 -19.80 -12.26
CA ALA A 171 9.82 -21.01 -12.01
C ALA A 171 9.40 -21.71 -10.69
N VAL A 172 9.29 -20.95 -9.59
CA VAL A 172 8.84 -21.49 -8.30
C VAL A 172 7.42 -22.05 -8.38
N ILE A 173 6.49 -21.34 -9.02
CA ILE A 173 5.11 -21.79 -9.15
C ILE A 173 5.04 -23.05 -10.02
N ALA A 174 5.78 -23.08 -11.14
CA ALA A 174 5.81 -24.22 -12.06
C ALA A 174 6.37 -25.48 -11.37
N ALA A 175 7.44 -25.34 -10.58
CA ALA A 175 8.01 -26.45 -9.81
C ALA A 175 7.01 -27.03 -8.80
N GLY A 176 6.19 -26.18 -8.16
CA GLY A 176 5.16 -26.61 -7.21
C GLY A 176 3.86 -27.10 -7.85
N ASN A 177 3.64 -26.90 -9.17
CA ASN A 177 2.39 -27.22 -9.85
C ASN A 177 2.64 -27.82 -11.26
N PRO A 178 3.13 -29.07 -11.36
CA PRO A 178 3.55 -29.67 -12.64
C PRO A 178 2.47 -29.63 -13.74
N ALA A 179 1.20 -29.87 -13.37
CA ALA A 179 0.08 -29.87 -14.29
C ALA A 179 -0.16 -28.52 -15.00
N GLN A 180 0.32 -27.41 -14.42
CA GLN A 180 0.14 -26.05 -14.96
C GLN A 180 1.48 -25.39 -15.32
N ALA A 181 2.60 -26.11 -15.18
CA ALA A 181 3.96 -25.57 -15.32
C ALA A 181 4.18 -24.88 -16.67
N GLN A 182 3.78 -25.52 -17.78
CA GLN A 182 3.94 -24.97 -19.12
C GLN A 182 3.19 -23.64 -19.30
N ALA A 183 1.96 -23.55 -18.80
CA ALA A 183 1.15 -22.34 -18.88
C ALA A 183 1.75 -21.21 -18.02
N VAL A 184 2.19 -21.53 -16.80
CA VAL A 184 2.84 -20.58 -15.88
C VAL A 184 4.11 -20.00 -16.50
N GLN A 185 4.97 -20.85 -17.06
CA GLN A 185 6.22 -20.41 -17.70
C GLN A 185 5.95 -19.58 -18.96
N ARG A 186 5.01 -20.00 -19.81
CA ARG A 186 4.60 -19.24 -21.01
C ARG A 186 4.18 -17.82 -20.65
N TRP A 187 3.24 -17.68 -19.71
CA TRP A 187 2.74 -16.37 -19.29
C TRP A 187 3.80 -15.55 -18.55
N GLY A 188 4.65 -16.20 -17.75
CA GLY A 188 5.76 -15.54 -17.06
C GLY A 188 6.76 -14.94 -18.05
N ASN A 189 7.16 -15.70 -19.07
CA ASN A 189 8.11 -15.25 -20.08
C ASN A 189 7.53 -14.15 -21.00
N ASP A 190 6.26 -14.26 -21.40
CA ASP A 190 5.60 -13.21 -22.19
C ASP A 190 5.52 -11.89 -21.40
N LEU A 191 5.09 -11.97 -20.15
CA LEU A 191 5.01 -10.81 -19.27
C LEU A 191 6.40 -10.20 -19.01
N ALA A 192 7.42 -11.01 -18.78
CA ALA A 192 8.80 -10.53 -18.58
C ALA A 192 9.29 -9.71 -19.79
N ARG A 193 9.07 -10.21 -21.01
CA ARG A 193 9.43 -9.48 -22.23
C ARG A 193 8.72 -8.13 -22.33
N ARG A 194 7.42 -8.08 -22.02
CA ARG A 194 6.65 -6.82 -22.02
C ARG A 194 7.17 -5.84 -20.98
N LEU A 195 7.48 -6.32 -19.77
CA LEU A 195 8.05 -5.50 -18.69
C LEU A 195 9.42 -4.93 -19.04
N GLU A 196 10.29 -5.69 -19.71
CA GLU A 196 11.59 -5.23 -20.21
C GLU A 196 11.47 -4.16 -21.30
N GLN A 197 10.39 -4.19 -22.07
CA GLN A 197 10.10 -3.24 -23.14
C GLN A 197 9.44 -1.95 -22.64
N LEU A 198 9.01 -1.88 -21.38
CA LEU A 198 8.41 -0.65 -20.84
C LEU A 198 9.43 0.51 -20.89
N ARG A 199 8.96 1.65 -21.39
CA ARG A 199 9.71 2.91 -21.46
C ARG A 199 8.89 4.02 -20.82
N PRO A 200 8.82 4.08 -19.47
CA PRO A 200 8.17 5.21 -18.82
C PRO A 200 8.95 6.51 -19.11
N LEU A 201 8.23 7.58 -19.36
CA LEU A 201 8.85 8.90 -19.60
C LEU A 201 9.52 9.47 -18.36
N VAL A 202 9.00 9.12 -17.17
CA VAL A 202 9.50 9.61 -15.88
C VAL A 202 9.56 8.45 -14.89
N TYR A 203 10.68 8.35 -14.19
CA TYR A 203 10.80 7.57 -12.95
C TYR A 203 10.60 8.52 -11.77
N GLY A 204 9.39 8.57 -11.24
CA GLY A 204 8.99 9.50 -10.18
C GLY A 204 8.99 8.85 -8.80
N PRO A 205 8.70 9.62 -7.75
CA PRO A 205 8.54 9.09 -6.41
C PRO A 205 7.43 8.03 -6.37
N ALA A 206 7.75 6.85 -5.86
CA ALA A 206 6.83 5.74 -5.73
C ALA A 206 6.97 5.12 -4.34
N HIS A 207 5.86 4.69 -3.75
CA HIS A 207 5.87 3.87 -2.55
C HIS A 207 6.59 2.53 -2.79
N GLY A 208 6.51 1.96 -4.00
CA GLY A 208 7.15 0.70 -4.39
C GLY A 208 6.51 -0.56 -3.78
N GLY A 209 5.35 -0.43 -3.15
CA GLY A 209 4.70 -1.48 -2.38
C GLY A 209 3.26 -1.17 -1.99
N PHE A 210 2.62 -0.27 -2.73
CA PHE A 210 1.36 0.35 -2.35
C PHE A 210 0.19 -0.63 -2.38
N LYS A 211 -0.51 -0.79 -1.24
CA LYS A 211 -1.68 -1.68 -1.10
C LYS A 211 -2.51 -1.26 0.10
N ALA A 212 -3.77 -1.73 0.16
CA ALA A 212 -4.71 -1.39 1.23
C ALA A 212 -4.18 -1.63 2.66
N SER A 213 -3.29 -2.60 2.88
CA SER A 213 -2.70 -2.82 4.22
C SER A 213 -1.75 -1.70 4.69
N GLN A 214 -1.37 -0.79 3.80
CA GLN A 214 -0.50 0.35 4.07
C GLN A 214 -1.29 1.66 4.19
N LEU A 215 -2.61 1.56 4.32
CA LEU A 215 -3.51 2.70 4.47
C LEU A 215 -4.15 2.66 5.84
N LEU A 216 -4.20 3.81 6.49
CA LEU A 216 -4.93 4.04 7.72
C LEU A 216 -5.95 5.16 7.47
N PHE A 217 -7.22 4.86 7.67
CA PHE A 217 -8.32 5.79 7.45
C PHE A 217 -8.73 6.47 8.76
N GLY A 218 -8.72 7.80 8.73
CA GLY A 218 -9.42 8.69 9.68
C GLY A 218 -10.82 9.01 9.18
N ARG A 219 -11.40 10.14 9.61
CA ARG A 219 -12.78 10.53 9.21
C ARG A 219 -12.91 10.78 7.70
N HIS A 220 -12.06 11.67 7.20
CA HIS A 220 -12.09 12.19 5.82
C HIS A 220 -10.65 12.29 5.27
N GLN A 221 -9.75 11.49 5.82
CA GLN A 221 -8.32 11.50 5.51
C GLN A 221 -7.80 10.07 5.48
N VAL A 222 -6.79 9.86 4.64
CA VAL A 222 -6.05 8.61 4.56
C VAL A 222 -4.56 8.89 4.78
N PHE A 223 -3.92 8.03 5.55
CA PHE A 223 -2.49 8.08 5.81
C PHE A 223 -1.83 6.84 5.22
N VAL A 224 -0.81 7.08 4.41
CA VAL A 224 0.06 6.09 3.80
C VAL A 224 1.21 5.80 4.77
N VAL A 225 1.39 4.52 5.10
CA VAL A 225 2.43 4.04 6.02
C VAL A 225 3.36 3.05 5.35
N ASP A 226 4.46 2.66 6.02
CA ASP A 226 5.43 1.66 5.51
C ASP A 226 6.19 2.11 4.23
N LEU A 227 6.81 3.29 4.30
CA LEU A 227 7.65 3.87 3.24
C LEU A 227 9.05 3.23 3.08
N ASP A 228 9.26 2.02 3.61
CA ASP A 228 10.54 1.29 3.48
C ASP A 228 10.88 0.97 2.02
N GLY A 229 9.87 0.89 1.16
CA GLY A 229 10.01 0.61 -0.26
C GLY A 229 10.06 1.85 -1.14
N PHE A 230 10.08 3.05 -0.55
CA PHE A 230 10.02 4.30 -1.29
C PHE A 230 11.23 4.41 -2.23
N CYS A 231 10.97 4.58 -3.52
CA CYS A 231 11.99 4.55 -4.56
C CYS A 231 11.53 5.33 -5.79
N ALA A 232 12.47 5.64 -6.69
CA ALA A 232 12.11 6.17 -8.00
C ALA A 232 11.60 5.00 -8.85
N ALA A 233 10.38 5.08 -9.38
CA ALA A 233 9.79 4.02 -10.20
C ALA A 233 8.81 4.60 -11.24
N ASP A 234 8.39 3.77 -12.18
CA ASP A 234 7.21 4.07 -13.00
C ASP A 234 5.99 4.18 -12.06
N PRO A 235 5.22 5.29 -12.05
CA PRO A 235 3.99 5.41 -11.26
C PRO A 235 3.00 4.26 -11.46
N ALA A 236 3.01 3.64 -12.64
CA ALA A 236 2.20 2.47 -12.96
C ALA A 236 2.48 1.27 -12.04
N LEU A 237 3.67 1.18 -11.44
CA LEU A 237 4.03 0.14 -10.48
C LEU A 237 3.09 0.14 -9.29
N ASP A 238 2.87 1.28 -8.64
CA ASP A 238 2.05 1.35 -7.42
C ASP A 238 0.56 1.26 -7.70
N VAL A 239 0.09 1.81 -8.84
CA VAL A 239 -1.28 1.61 -9.30
C VAL A 239 -1.53 0.11 -9.53
N GLY A 240 -0.64 -0.57 -10.24
CA GLY A 240 -0.75 -2.01 -10.49
C GLY A 240 -0.62 -2.83 -9.20
N TYR A 241 0.22 -2.40 -8.27
CA TYR A 241 0.34 -3.03 -6.96
C TYR A 241 -0.97 -2.96 -6.17
N PHE A 242 -1.60 -1.79 -6.14
CA PHE A 242 -2.86 -1.60 -5.45
C PHE A 242 -3.96 -2.46 -6.07
N LEU A 243 -4.14 -2.41 -7.39
CA LEU A 243 -5.16 -3.19 -8.10
C LEU A 243 -4.98 -4.70 -7.93
N ALA A 244 -3.74 -5.20 -7.96
CA ALA A 244 -3.44 -6.61 -7.71
C ALA A 244 -3.88 -7.05 -6.30
N TYR A 245 -3.67 -6.21 -5.29
CA TYR A 245 -4.04 -6.51 -3.89
C TYR A 245 -5.47 -6.10 -3.52
N LEU A 246 -6.13 -5.27 -4.34
CA LEU A 246 -7.55 -4.92 -4.19
C LEU A 246 -8.45 -6.14 -4.48
N ARG A 247 -8.00 -7.06 -5.34
CA ARG A 247 -8.73 -8.31 -5.63
C ARG A 247 -8.97 -9.10 -4.34
N PRO A 248 -10.24 -9.30 -3.93
CA PRO A 248 -10.51 -10.04 -2.71
C PRO A 248 -10.18 -11.51 -2.90
N SER A 249 -9.71 -12.20 -1.85
CA SER A 249 -9.36 -13.63 -1.98
C SER A 249 -10.55 -14.50 -2.40
N ALA A 250 -11.78 -14.06 -2.12
CA ALA A 250 -13.02 -14.70 -2.56
C ALA A 250 -13.20 -14.74 -4.09
N LEU A 251 -12.54 -13.83 -4.82
CA LEU A 251 -12.53 -13.82 -6.29
C LEU A 251 -11.92 -15.10 -6.85
N TRP A 252 -10.83 -15.59 -6.25
CA TRP A 252 -10.13 -16.81 -6.68
C TRP A 252 -10.95 -18.09 -6.46
N HIS A 253 -12.05 -18.00 -5.70
CA HIS A 253 -12.99 -19.09 -5.46
C HIS A 253 -14.29 -18.93 -6.24
N GLY A 254 -14.40 -17.95 -7.13
CA GLY A 254 -15.61 -17.71 -7.93
C GLY A 254 -16.83 -17.32 -7.11
N ARG A 255 -16.65 -16.66 -5.95
CA ARG A 255 -17.81 -16.22 -5.15
C ARG A 255 -18.62 -15.16 -5.95
N PRO A 256 -19.95 -15.30 -6.05
CA PRO A 256 -20.80 -14.35 -6.76
C PRO A 256 -20.59 -12.90 -6.30
N GLY A 257 -20.67 -11.96 -7.25
CA GLY A 257 -20.52 -10.53 -7.00
C GLY A 257 -19.08 -10.03 -6.79
N MET A 258 -18.09 -10.90 -6.55
CA MET A 258 -16.71 -10.46 -6.30
C MET A 258 -16.03 -9.84 -7.51
N ARG A 259 -16.31 -10.36 -8.71
CA ARG A 259 -15.78 -9.79 -9.97
C ARG A 259 -16.31 -8.37 -10.17
N GLN A 260 -17.64 -8.23 -10.15
CA GLN A 260 -18.31 -6.94 -10.25
C GLN A 260 -17.78 -5.96 -9.19
N TRP A 261 -17.70 -6.41 -7.93
CA TRP A 261 -17.18 -5.57 -6.85
C TRP A 261 -15.76 -5.06 -7.15
N TYR A 262 -14.86 -5.93 -7.61
CA TYR A 262 -13.49 -5.56 -7.92
C TYR A 262 -13.40 -4.61 -9.13
N GLU A 263 -14.14 -4.89 -10.20
CA GLU A 263 -14.13 -4.07 -11.42
C GLU A 263 -14.65 -2.65 -11.15
N GLU A 264 -15.74 -2.52 -10.38
CA GLU A 264 -16.26 -1.21 -9.96
C GLU A 264 -15.31 -0.47 -9.01
N ALA A 265 -14.75 -1.17 -8.02
CA ALA A 265 -13.80 -0.57 -7.07
C ALA A 265 -12.50 -0.11 -7.77
N ALA A 266 -12.00 -0.91 -8.71
CA ALA A 266 -10.84 -0.58 -9.52
C ALA A 266 -11.09 0.67 -10.37
N ALA A 267 -12.26 0.76 -11.02
CA ALA A 267 -12.65 1.91 -11.81
C ALA A 267 -12.70 3.20 -10.96
N ARG A 268 -13.35 3.15 -9.78
CA ARG A 268 -13.45 4.30 -8.85
C ARG A 268 -12.08 4.76 -8.36
N PHE A 269 -11.16 3.82 -8.06
CA PHE A 269 -9.79 4.15 -7.67
C PHE A 269 -8.98 4.79 -8.83
N ILE A 270 -9.03 4.20 -10.02
CA ILE A 270 -8.32 4.70 -11.21
C ILE A 270 -8.80 6.12 -11.54
N ASP A 271 -10.11 6.33 -11.54
CA ASP A 271 -10.75 7.60 -11.82
C ASP A 271 -10.37 8.69 -10.78
N ALA A 272 -10.34 8.33 -9.48
CA ALA A 272 -9.86 9.22 -8.45
C ALA A 272 -8.37 9.57 -8.59
N TYR A 273 -7.52 8.58 -8.90
CA TYR A 273 -6.09 8.78 -9.15
C TYR A 273 -5.86 9.67 -10.37
N ALA A 274 -6.57 9.43 -11.46
CA ALA A 274 -6.52 10.22 -12.69
C ALA A 274 -6.88 11.69 -12.42
N ARG A 275 -8.07 11.95 -11.86
CA ARG A 275 -8.50 13.31 -11.52
C ARG A 275 -7.56 14.02 -10.55
N ALA A 276 -7.00 13.31 -9.57
CA ALA A 276 -6.06 13.90 -8.63
C ALA A 276 -4.70 14.20 -9.29
N SER A 277 -4.25 13.38 -10.23
CA SER A 277 -3.03 13.60 -11.00
C SER A 277 -3.17 14.79 -11.94
N SER A 278 -4.27 14.89 -12.71
CA SER A 278 -4.52 16.02 -13.61
C SER A 278 -4.60 17.35 -12.85
N ARG A 279 -5.30 17.38 -11.70
CA ARG A 279 -5.33 18.58 -10.82
C ARG A 279 -3.96 19.00 -10.30
N ARG A 280 -2.98 18.10 -10.32
CA ARG A 280 -1.59 18.35 -9.92
C ARG A 280 -0.66 18.58 -11.11
N GLY A 281 -1.21 18.81 -12.30
CA GLY A 281 -0.45 19.17 -13.50
C GLY A 281 0.18 18.00 -14.23
N VAL A 282 -0.25 16.76 -13.96
CA VAL A 282 0.14 15.61 -14.80
C VAL A 282 -0.64 15.69 -16.11
N ASP A 283 0.07 15.82 -17.23
CA ASP A 283 -0.50 15.86 -18.57
C ASP A 283 -1.25 14.56 -18.93
N ASP A 284 -2.30 14.69 -19.74
CA ASP A 284 -3.19 13.58 -20.12
C ASP A 284 -2.45 12.46 -20.87
N VAL A 285 -1.46 12.77 -21.70
CA VAL A 285 -0.66 11.77 -22.44
C VAL A 285 0.19 10.97 -21.46
N LEU A 286 0.81 11.64 -20.49
CA LEU A 286 1.60 10.96 -19.45
C LEU A 286 0.70 10.08 -18.58
N LEU A 287 -0.46 10.58 -18.20
CA LEU A 287 -1.43 9.84 -17.40
C LEU A 287 -1.97 8.61 -18.14
N GLN A 288 -2.35 8.75 -19.41
CA GLN A 288 -2.76 7.62 -20.24
C GLN A 288 -1.66 6.55 -20.30
N GLY A 289 -0.41 6.96 -20.54
CA GLY A 289 0.72 6.02 -20.56
C GLY A 289 0.91 5.29 -19.22
N ILE A 290 0.72 5.96 -18.07
CA ILE A 290 0.77 5.32 -16.75
C ILE A 290 -0.33 4.25 -16.63
N LEU A 291 -1.56 4.57 -17.03
CA LEU A 291 -2.70 3.66 -16.92
C LEU A 291 -2.58 2.46 -17.87
N GLU A 292 -2.01 2.64 -19.06
CA GLU A 292 -1.74 1.54 -20.00
C GLU A 292 -0.71 0.55 -19.44
N ARG A 293 0.42 1.05 -18.91
CA ARG A 293 1.50 0.21 -18.36
C ARG A 293 1.09 -0.49 -17.05
N THR A 294 0.10 0.03 -16.35
CA THR A 294 -0.41 -0.52 -15.08
C THR A 294 -0.76 -2.01 -15.20
N ARG A 295 -1.33 -2.45 -16.33
CA ARG A 295 -1.73 -3.86 -16.55
C ARG A 295 -0.55 -4.83 -16.46
N CYS A 296 0.62 -4.44 -16.94
CA CYS A 296 1.84 -5.27 -16.86
C CYS A 296 2.30 -5.42 -15.41
N TYR A 297 2.35 -4.32 -14.66
CA TYR A 297 2.72 -4.37 -13.24
C TYR A 297 1.70 -5.15 -12.42
N GLU A 298 0.40 -4.95 -12.67
CA GLU A 298 -0.67 -5.69 -12.02
C GLU A 298 -0.53 -7.20 -12.23
N ALA A 299 -0.31 -7.65 -13.47
CA ALA A 299 -0.05 -9.05 -13.79
C ALA A 299 1.21 -9.58 -13.07
N ALA A 300 2.28 -8.78 -12.99
CA ALA A 300 3.51 -9.15 -12.29
C ALA A 300 3.27 -9.36 -10.78
N LEU A 301 2.38 -8.55 -10.20
CA LEU A 301 1.99 -8.68 -8.81
C LEU A 301 1.03 -9.85 -8.56
N LEU A 302 0.26 -10.30 -9.55
CA LEU A 302 -0.48 -11.57 -9.45
C LEU A 302 0.46 -12.77 -9.36
N PHE A 303 1.57 -12.80 -10.11
CA PHE A 303 2.63 -13.82 -9.92
C PHE A 303 3.21 -13.80 -8.50
N LYS A 304 3.41 -12.60 -7.93
CA LYS A 304 3.86 -12.45 -6.53
C LYS A 304 2.85 -13.02 -5.54
N ILE A 305 1.56 -12.79 -5.75
CA ILE A 305 0.48 -13.31 -4.90
C ILE A 305 0.42 -14.83 -5.01
N ALA A 306 0.47 -15.38 -6.23
CA ALA A 306 0.46 -16.82 -6.48
C ALA A 306 1.65 -17.52 -5.79
N THR A 307 2.87 -17.00 -5.96
CA THR A 307 4.09 -17.59 -5.36
C THR A 307 4.03 -17.63 -3.84
N ARG A 308 3.52 -16.58 -3.19
CA ARG A 308 3.38 -16.54 -1.71
C ARG A 308 2.46 -17.62 -1.17
N ARG A 309 1.52 -18.10 -1.97
CA ARG A 309 0.61 -19.19 -1.58
C ARG A 309 1.32 -20.54 -1.66
N VAL A 310 2.28 -20.72 -2.59
CA VAL A 310 3.06 -21.97 -2.74
C VAL A 310 3.86 -22.25 -1.46
N ASN A 311 4.37 -21.19 -0.83
CA ASN A 311 5.17 -21.29 0.39
C ASN A 311 4.32 -21.40 1.68
N ARG A 312 3.00 -21.61 1.58
CA ARG A 312 2.14 -21.88 2.74
C ARG A 312 1.87 -23.38 2.78
N LEU A 313 1.70 -23.95 3.99
CA LEU A 313 1.29 -25.35 4.22
C LEU A 313 0.04 -25.76 3.41
N ASN A 314 -0.73 -24.79 2.93
CA ASN A 314 -1.76 -24.93 1.90
C ASN A 314 -1.30 -24.23 0.60
N SER A 315 -0.52 -24.93 -0.23
CA SER A 315 -0.19 -24.49 -1.61
C SER A 315 -1.46 -24.02 -2.35
N PRO A 316 -1.36 -23.07 -3.29
CA PRO A 316 -2.52 -22.59 -4.00
C PRO A 316 -3.20 -23.79 -4.63
N ARG A 317 -4.48 -23.98 -4.32
CA ARG A 317 -5.25 -25.07 -4.92
C ARG A 317 -5.21 -24.87 -6.44
N PRO A 318 -5.08 -25.93 -7.27
CA PRO A 318 -4.96 -25.79 -8.72
C PRO A 318 -6.02 -24.86 -9.34
N ARG A 319 -7.24 -24.86 -8.80
CA ARG A 319 -8.33 -23.96 -9.20
C ARG A 319 -8.03 -22.47 -8.96
N GLU A 320 -7.43 -22.12 -7.82
CA GLU A 320 -7.03 -20.73 -7.53
C GLU A 320 -5.94 -20.27 -8.50
N LEU A 321 -4.95 -21.13 -8.76
CA LEU A 321 -3.88 -20.83 -9.71
C LEU A 321 -4.45 -20.66 -11.13
N SER A 322 -5.37 -21.53 -11.57
CA SER A 322 -6.07 -21.35 -12.85
C SER A 322 -6.80 -20.00 -12.94
N ALA A 323 -7.50 -19.60 -11.87
CA ALA A 323 -8.20 -18.32 -11.83
C ALA A 323 -7.23 -17.13 -11.91
N MET A 324 -6.08 -17.20 -11.23
CA MET A 324 -5.03 -16.18 -11.32
C MET A 324 -4.40 -16.12 -12.71
N LEU A 325 -4.09 -17.27 -13.34
CA LEU A 325 -3.55 -17.33 -14.69
C LEU A 325 -4.54 -16.78 -15.73
N ALA A 326 -5.84 -17.02 -15.54
CA ALA A 326 -6.88 -16.44 -16.38
C ALA A 326 -6.94 -14.91 -16.26
N GLU A 327 -6.80 -14.36 -15.04
CA GLU A 327 -6.70 -12.90 -14.85
C GLU A 327 -5.42 -12.33 -15.47
N ILE A 328 -4.28 -13.02 -15.34
CA ILE A 328 -3.03 -12.61 -16.00
C ILE A 328 -3.22 -12.58 -17.52
N ALA A 329 -3.79 -13.64 -18.10
CA ALA A 329 -4.09 -13.71 -19.52
C ALA A 329 -5.04 -12.58 -19.96
N ARG A 330 -6.02 -12.18 -19.15
CA ARG A 330 -6.92 -11.05 -19.46
C ARG A 330 -6.22 -9.69 -19.41
N LEU A 331 -5.19 -9.54 -18.57
CA LEU A 331 -4.47 -8.27 -18.43
C LEU A 331 -3.48 -8.03 -19.56
N ILE A 332 -2.88 -9.09 -20.12
CA ILE A 332 -1.79 -8.99 -21.11
C ILE A 332 -2.07 -9.67 -22.46
N GLY A 333 -3.13 -10.45 -22.57
CA GLY A 333 -3.64 -11.00 -23.84
C GLY A 333 -4.49 -9.97 -24.57
#